data_AF-A0A5C3MNK9-F1
#
_entry.id   AF-A0A5C3MNK9-F1
#
_cell.length_a   1.000
_cell.length_b   1.000
_cell.length_c   1.000
_cell.angle_alpha   90.00
_cell.angle_beta   90.00
_cell.angle_gamma   90.00
#
_symmetry.space_group_name_H-M   'P 1'
#
loop_
_entity.id
_entity.type
_entity.pdbx_description
1 polymer ?
#
loop_
_entity_poly.entity_id
_entity_poly.type
_entity_poly.pdbx_seq_one_letter_code
_entity_poly.pdbx_strand_id
1 'polypeptide(L)'
;MPVVSIDAVHSQELVEFWSAKYKAAKDELEALKARHQADSTMLSRQGKLKSEGYSNGELLLNELLSTLKSEVQERKGSHGKILETISKSGESRQKLLTQLMESEKDRLDLTKRVGSLEAEHVTMSVQIQQFYLQSRILAHEAEERRLRMLAALFPALDPITASQPVRLAQPYLIQSSLAPEFRDFHLYLVPRPPSYLPVRVTAPGKHGYWFYPPWVLPPGLEFELIVEVREMEWLYLGRYISAVFEGGEMKLSEWLSFDEQTKAKHCMRVASQGTPPGSVPSLAAQAEVKRKYEVGEWSVPCYSLRCVGYDVALFRALHAAGAAQGQVKRGLDDMTEGGGERATRSEAVVTRSTSKEALRESRSNKENVAGRLKKKVKMEPYAVSP
;
A
#
# COMPACT_ATOMS: atom_id res chain seq x y z
N MET A 1 9.88 21.90 33.79
CA MET A 1 10.43 20.54 33.93
C MET A 1 9.98 19.74 32.71
N PRO A 2 10.87 19.37 31.78
CA PRO A 2 10.49 18.56 30.64
C PRO A 2 10.10 17.15 31.11
N VAL A 3 8.88 16.73 30.77
CA VAL A 3 8.37 15.38 31.01
C VAL A 3 8.83 14.52 29.85
N VAL A 4 9.80 13.64 30.09
CA VAL A 4 10.25 12.65 29.12
C VAL A 4 9.18 11.55 29.06
N SER A 5 8.43 11.47 27.96
CA SER A 5 7.50 10.35 27.74
C SER A 5 8.32 9.11 27.39
N ILE A 6 8.38 8.15 28.32
CA ILE A 6 9.02 6.86 28.08
C ILE A 6 8.09 6.07 27.17
N ASP A 7 8.52 5.86 25.93
CA ASP A 7 7.79 5.12 24.91
C ASP A 7 7.62 3.66 25.35
N ALA A 8 6.39 3.13 25.29
CA ALA A 8 6.03 1.84 25.89
C ALA A 8 6.88 0.66 25.35
N VAL A 9 7.42 0.81 24.14
CA VAL A 9 8.27 -0.18 23.47
C VAL A 9 9.63 -0.38 24.17
N HIS A 10 10.17 0.64 24.83
CA HIS A 10 11.47 0.57 25.54
C HIS A 10 11.34 0.24 27.03
N SER A 11 10.11 0.11 27.53
CA SER A 11 9.85 -0.14 28.96
C SER A 11 10.40 -1.49 29.43
N GLN A 12 10.35 -2.50 28.56
CA GLN A 12 10.80 -3.85 28.88
C GLN A 12 12.34 -3.96 28.97
N GLU A 13 13.06 -3.33 28.03
CA GLU A 13 14.53 -3.28 28.06
C GLU A 13 15.06 -2.52 29.29
N LEU A 14 14.36 -1.45 29.69
CA LEU A 14 14.67 -0.70 30.92
C LEU A 14 14.47 -1.53 32.18
N VAL A 15 13.39 -2.31 32.26
CA VAL A 15 13.13 -3.21 33.40
C VAL A 15 14.19 -4.31 33.47
N GLU A 16 14.54 -4.92 32.34
CA GLU A 16 15.58 -5.95 32.26
C GLU A 16 16.95 -5.38 32.68
N PHE A 17 17.32 -4.20 32.18
CA PHE A 17 18.56 -3.52 32.54
C PHE A 17 18.65 -3.22 34.06
N TRP A 18 17.61 -2.63 34.65
CA TRP A 18 17.60 -2.30 36.08
C TRP A 18 17.54 -3.54 36.97
N SER A 19 16.85 -4.61 36.53
CA SER A 19 16.81 -5.87 37.27
C SER A 19 18.20 -6.54 37.32
N ALA A 20 18.95 -6.51 36.22
CA ALA A 20 20.31 -7.03 36.15
C ALA A 20 21.27 -6.21 37.02
N LYS A 21 21.16 -4.87 36.98
CA LYS A 21 21.96 -3.97 37.84
C LYS A 21 21.66 -4.16 39.32
N TYR A 22 20.39 -4.31 39.70
CA TYR A 22 20.00 -4.56 41.08
C TYR A 22 20.54 -5.90 41.59
N LYS A 23 20.47 -6.96 40.77
CA LYS A 23 21.01 -8.27 41.12
C LYS A 23 22.53 -8.23 41.33
N ALA A 24 23.27 -7.60 40.43
CA ALA A 24 24.71 -7.43 40.57
C ALA A 24 25.11 -6.67 41.86
N ALA A 25 24.40 -5.58 42.17
CA ALA A 25 24.64 -4.81 43.39
C ALA A 25 24.30 -5.60 44.66
N LYS A 26 23.25 -6.43 44.62
CA LYS A 26 22.88 -7.32 45.73
C LYS A 26 23.92 -8.39 45.97
N ASP A 27 24.44 -9.01 44.91
CA ASP A 27 25.48 -10.05 44.99
C ASP A 27 26.79 -9.45 45.55
N GLU A 28 27.15 -8.23 45.15
CA GLU A 28 28.30 -7.49 45.70
C GLU A 28 28.12 -7.17 47.20
N LEU A 29 26.92 -6.75 47.61
CA LEU A 29 26.60 -6.50 49.02
C LEU A 29 26.69 -7.76 49.88
N GLU A 30 26.18 -8.89 49.38
CA GLU A 30 26.29 -10.20 50.04
C GLU A 30 27.75 -10.64 50.16
N ALA A 31 28.56 -10.46 49.11
CA ALA A 31 29.99 -10.75 49.15
C ALA A 31 30.75 -9.90 50.18
N LEU A 32 30.39 -8.61 50.31
CA LEU A 32 30.97 -7.72 51.31
C LEU A 32 30.53 -8.10 52.73
N LYS A 33 29.28 -8.49 52.94
CA LYS A 33 28.80 -9.02 54.25
C LYS A 33 29.54 -10.29 54.64
N ALA A 34 29.76 -11.21 53.70
CA ALA A 34 30.49 -12.45 53.94
C ALA A 34 31.96 -12.17 54.34
N ARG A 35 32.62 -11.20 53.68
CA ARG A 35 33.97 -10.75 54.07
C ARG A 35 33.98 -10.11 55.46
N HIS A 36 33.02 -9.25 55.77
CA HIS A 36 32.96 -8.59 57.07
C HIS A 36 32.68 -9.58 58.21
N GLN A 37 31.90 -10.64 57.97
CA GLN A 37 31.67 -11.72 58.93
C GLN A 37 32.95 -12.58 59.14
N ALA A 38 33.73 -12.81 58.08
CA ALA A 38 35.02 -13.51 58.17
C ALA A 38 36.07 -12.69 58.93
N ASP A 39 36.14 -11.36 58.70
CA ASP A 39 37.04 -10.47 59.44
C ASP A 39 36.60 -10.28 60.89
N SER A 40 35.29 -10.25 61.16
CA SER A 40 34.77 -10.20 62.53
C SER A 40 34.96 -11.51 63.31
N THR A 41 35.11 -12.66 62.63
CA THR A 41 35.46 -13.94 63.28
C THR A 41 36.97 -14.10 63.49
N MET A 42 37.82 -13.49 62.64
CA MET A 42 39.27 -13.44 62.84
C MET A 42 39.69 -12.57 64.03
N LEU A 43 38.97 -11.48 64.31
CA LEU A 43 39.26 -10.57 65.43
C LEU A 43 38.87 -11.11 66.83
N SER A 44 38.23 -12.29 66.93
CA SER A 44 37.85 -12.90 68.21
C SER A 44 38.78 -14.06 68.64
N ARG A 45 39.82 -14.38 67.86
CA ARG A 45 40.72 -15.52 68.13
C ARG A 45 42.19 -15.14 68.17
N GLN A 46 42.54 -14.08 68.88
CA GLN A 46 43.92 -13.84 69.34
C GLN A 46 43.93 -13.25 70.75
N GLY A 47 43.60 -14.11 71.72
CA GLY A 47 43.92 -13.92 73.12
C GLY A 47 44.80 -15.08 73.59
N LYS A 48 45.91 -14.75 74.27
CA LYS A 48 46.90 -15.58 74.99
C LYS A 48 48.13 -16.06 74.20
N LEU A 49 49.28 -15.45 74.52
CA LEU A 49 50.60 -16.05 74.77
C LEU A 49 51.43 -15.00 75.54
N LYS A 50 51.33 -14.94 76.88
CA LYS A 50 52.35 -15.35 77.87
C LYS A 50 53.81 -14.91 77.57
N SER A 51 54.21 -13.83 78.26
CA SER A 51 55.37 -13.69 79.15
C SER A 51 56.48 -14.75 79.10
N GLU A 52 57.70 -14.32 78.79
CA GLU A 52 58.97 -14.48 79.55
C GLU A 52 60.20 -14.51 78.62
N GLY A 53 61.31 -13.91 79.07
CA GLY A 53 62.65 -14.23 78.56
C GLY A 53 63.40 -13.09 77.89
N TYR A 54 64.10 -12.30 78.71
CA TYR A 54 65.17 -11.40 78.29
C TYR A 54 66.32 -12.18 77.63
N SER A 55 66.41 -12.20 76.29
CA SER A 55 67.68 -12.23 75.52
C SER A 55 67.51 -12.18 73.98
N ASN A 56 66.49 -11.52 73.41
CA ASN A 56 66.23 -11.60 71.95
C ASN A 56 65.95 -10.24 71.27
N GLY A 57 66.43 -9.12 71.82
CA GLY A 57 66.21 -7.78 71.24
C GLY A 57 66.78 -7.61 69.83
N GLU A 58 67.90 -8.28 69.52
CA GLU A 58 68.52 -8.25 68.20
C GLU A 58 67.77 -9.11 67.16
N LEU A 59 67.21 -10.26 67.57
CA LEU A 59 66.43 -11.12 66.69
C LEU A 59 65.06 -10.51 66.36
N LEU A 60 64.39 -9.90 67.34
CA LEU A 60 63.11 -9.21 67.13
C LEU A 60 63.27 -7.97 66.25
N LEU A 61 64.36 -7.21 66.42
CA LEU A 61 64.67 -6.04 65.60
C LEU A 61 65.01 -6.44 64.15
N ASN A 62 65.76 -7.53 63.97
CA ASN A 62 66.06 -8.07 62.63
C ASN A 62 64.81 -8.65 61.95
N GLU A 63 63.91 -9.29 62.71
CA GLU A 63 62.64 -9.79 62.21
C GLU A 63 61.72 -8.64 61.78
N LEU A 64 61.60 -7.58 62.59
CA LEU A 64 60.88 -6.35 62.28
C LEU A 64 61.49 -5.61 61.08
N LEU A 65 62.82 -5.54 60.97
CA LEU A 65 63.49 -4.95 59.80
C LEU A 65 63.28 -5.80 58.54
N SER A 66 63.24 -7.13 58.67
CA SER A 66 62.96 -8.02 57.55
C SER A 66 61.52 -7.89 57.04
N THR A 67 60.56 -7.77 57.96
CA THR A 67 59.15 -7.54 57.64
C THR A 67 58.94 -6.15 57.06
N LEU A 68 59.59 -5.11 57.59
CA LEU A 68 59.54 -3.77 57.02
C LEU A 68 60.14 -3.76 55.60
N LYS A 69 61.26 -4.47 55.37
CA LYS A 69 61.86 -4.61 54.03
C LYS A 69 60.94 -5.38 53.06
N SER A 70 60.33 -6.48 53.50
CA SER A 70 59.41 -7.23 52.65
C SER A 70 58.16 -6.40 52.33
N GLU A 71 57.62 -5.67 53.31
CA GLU A 71 56.45 -4.80 53.14
C GLU A 71 56.75 -3.61 52.22
N VAL A 72 57.94 -2.99 52.33
CA VAL A 72 58.39 -1.94 51.39
C VAL A 72 58.51 -2.50 49.97
N GLN A 73 58.98 -3.74 49.82
CA GLN A 73 59.12 -4.37 48.51
C GLN A 73 57.76 -4.78 47.92
N GLU A 74 56.83 -5.27 48.75
CA GLU A 74 55.46 -5.55 48.36
C GLU A 74 54.72 -4.26 48.00
N ARG A 75 54.89 -3.17 48.75
CA ARG A 75 54.33 -1.86 48.43
C ARG A 75 54.90 -1.28 47.14
N LYS A 76 56.19 -1.46 46.86
CA LYS A 76 56.77 -1.12 45.54
C LYS A 76 56.15 -1.94 44.41
N GLY A 77 55.97 -3.24 44.63
CA GLY A 77 55.32 -4.13 43.67
C GLY A 77 53.84 -3.78 43.43
N SER A 78 53.08 -3.47 44.48
CA SER A 78 51.67 -3.08 44.39
C SER A 78 51.51 -1.69 43.76
N HIS A 79 52.37 -0.73 44.11
CA HIS A 79 52.39 0.60 43.50
C HIS A 79 52.72 0.52 42.00
N GLY A 80 53.65 -0.35 41.59
CA GLY A 80 53.91 -0.65 40.18
C GLY A 80 52.69 -1.18 39.44
N LYS A 81 51.96 -2.14 40.03
CA LYS A 81 50.70 -2.69 39.46
C LYS A 81 49.58 -1.64 39.36
N ILE A 82 49.47 -0.76 40.36
CA ILE A 82 48.50 0.35 40.34
C ILE A 82 48.82 1.32 39.21
N LEU A 83 50.08 1.71 39.05
CA LEU A 83 50.51 2.59 37.94
C LEU A 83 50.26 1.95 36.57
N GLU A 84 50.51 0.65 36.42
CA GLU A 84 50.21 -0.08 35.18
C GLU A 84 48.71 -0.11 34.89
N THR A 85 47.88 -0.31 35.91
CA THR A 85 46.41 -0.29 35.80
C THR A 85 45.90 1.10 35.43
N ILE A 86 46.46 2.16 36.01
CA ILE A 86 46.17 3.56 35.67
C ILE A 86 46.55 3.83 34.21
N SER A 87 47.72 3.38 33.75
CA SER A 87 48.16 3.54 32.36
C SER A 87 47.22 2.84 31.38
N LYS A 88 46.91 1.55 31.62
CA LYS A 88 45.97 0.77 30.78
C LYS A 88 44.57 1.38 30.76
N SER A 89 44.10 1.89 31.89
CA SER A 89 42.82 2.61 31.99
C SER A 89 42.85 3.92 31.19
N GLY A 90 43.94 4.69 31.26
CA GLY A 90 44.16 5.89 30.47
C GLY A 90 44.14 5.64 28.96
N GLU A 91 44.85 4.61 28.50
CA GLU A 91 44.85 4.18 27.09
C GLU A 91 43.46 3.72 26.63
N SER A 92 42.75 2.95 27.45
CA SER A 92 41.39 2.48 27.15
C SER A 92 40.41 3.64 27.07
N ARG A 93 40.51 4.62 27.98
CA ARG A 93 39.73 5.85 27.93
C ARG A 93 40.01 6.65 26.66
N GLN A 94 41.26 6.76 26.24
CA GLN A 94 41.62 7.47 25.00
C GLN A 94 41.06 6.76 23.76
N LYS A 95 41.09 5.41 23.73
CA LYS A 95 40.46 4.62 22.67
C LYS A 95 38.94 4.82 22.63
N LEU A 96 38.27 4.85 23.77
CA LEU A 96 36.83 5.12 23.83
C LEU A 96 36.49 6.55 23.36
N LEU A 97 37.30 7.54 23.73
CA LEU A 97 37.09 8.93 23.28
C LEU A 97 37.25 9.07 21.76
N THR A 98 38.26 8.42 21.18
CA THR A 98 38.47 8.42 19.73
C THR A 98 37.32 7.74 18.99
N GLN A 99 36.86 6.57 19.48
CA GLN A 99 35.68 5.89 18.93
C GLN A 99 34.39 6.73 19.04
N LEU A 100 34.20 7.44 20.16
CA LEU A 100 33.05 8.31 20.33
C LEU A 100 33.07 9.47 19.32
N MET A 101 34.23 10.09 19.11
CA MET A 101 34.39 11.15 18.12
C MET A 101 34.14 10.66 16.69
N GLU A 102 34.61 9.46 16.34
CA GLU A 102 34.35 8.83 15.04
C GLU A 102 32.85 8.54 14.87
N SER A 103 32.21 7.96 15.88
CA SER A 103 30.78 7.67 15.86
C SER A 103 29.92 8.95 15.76
N GLU A 104 30.30 10.01 16.47
CA GLU A 104 29.61 11.31 16.35
C GLU A 104 29.74 11.91 14.96
N LYS A 105 30.92 11.79 14.33
CA LYS A 105 31.14 12.22 12.96
C LYS A 105 30.28 11.42 11.99
N ASP A 106 30.28 10.09 12.09
CA ASP A 106 29.46 9.22 11.23
C ASP A 106 27.97 9.51 11.40
N ARG A 107 27.51 9.76 12.64
CA ARG A 107 26.12 10.15 12.91
C ARG A 107 25.76 11.46 12.22
N LEU A 108 26.64 12.46 12.26
CA LEU A 108 26.42 13.74 11.58
C LEU A 108 26.36 13.56 10.05
N ASP A 109 27.25 12.74 9.49
CA ASP A 109 27.29 12.49 8.05
C ASP A 109 26.07 11.68 7.57
N LEU A 110 25.62 10.69 8.35
CA LEU A 110 24.37 9.97 8.11
C LEU A 110 23.16 10.90 8.18
N THR A 111 23.10 11.79 9.17
CA THR A 111 22.00 12.75 9.32
C THR A 111 21.91 13.67 8.09
N LYS A 112 23.06 14.15 7.58
CA LYS A 112 23.12 14.93 6.35
C LYS A 112 22.64 14.13 5.13
N ARG A 113 23.07 12.87 5.01
CA ARG A 113 22.69 12.00 3.89
C ARG A 113 21.20 11.70 3.88
N VAL A 114 20.61 11.43 5.05
CA VAL A 114 19.16 11.24 5.19
C VAL A 114 18.41 12.50 4.79
N GLY A 115 18.83 13.67 5.27
CA GLY A 115 18.21 14.94 4.88
C GLY A 115 18.29 15.21 3.37
N SER A 116 19.39 14.84 2.71
CA SER A 116 19.53 14.94 1.24
C SER A 116 18.56 14.01 0.52
N LEU A 117 18.48 12.74 0.93
CA LEU A 117 17.58 11.76 0.33
C LEU A 117 16.11 12.11 0.54
N GLU A 118 15.76 12.65 1.71
CA GLU A 118 14.40 13.14 1.99
C GLU A 118 14.04 14.31 1.08
N ALA A 119 14.96 15.26 0.88
CA ALA A 119 14.75 16.38 -0.04
C ALA A 119 14.57 15.90 -1.49
N GLU A 120 15.41 14.98 -1.96
CA GLU A 120 15.30 14.35 -3.28
C GLU A 120 13.97 13.62 -3.44
N HIS A 121 13.57 12.82 -2.44
CA HIS A 121 12.31 12.10 -2.45
C HIS A 121 11.11 13.05 -2.56
N VAL A 122 11.12 14.16 -1.84
CA VAL A 122 10.07 15.19 -1.95
C VAL A 122 10.05 15.79 -3.36
N THR A 123 11.21 16.15 -3.92
CA THR A 123 11.30 16.67 -5.29
C THR A 123 10.77 15.67 -6.32
N MET A 124 11.19 14.40 -6.25
CA MET A 124 10.73 13.34 -7.15
C MET A 124 9.22 13.10 -7.01
N SER A 125 8.69 13.12 -5.78
CA SER A 125 7.25 12.96 -5.53
C SER A 125 6.44 14.07 -6.21
N VAL A 126 6.90 15.32 -6.13
CA VAL A 126 6.25 16.46 -6.81
C VAL A 126 6.32 16.30 -8.34
N GLN A 127 7.47 15.90 -8.88
CA GLN A 127 7.63 15.66 -10.31
C GLN A 127 6.70 14.54 -10.81
N ILE A 128 6.63 13.42 -10.09
CA ILE A 128 5.73 12.30 -10.42
C ILE A 128 4.27 12.78 -10.44
N GLN A 129 3.84 13.56 -9.44
CA GLN A 129 2.48 14.11 -9.42
C GLN A 129 2.21 15.03 -10.61
N GLN A 130 3.18 15.87 -10.99
CA GLN A 130 3.08 16.73 -12.17
C GLN A 130 2.97 15.91 -13.46
N PHE A 131 3.76 14.85 -13.61
CA PHE A 131 3.68 13.95 -14.76
C PHE A 131 2.33 13.24 -14.86
N TYR A 132 1.77 12.78 -13.73
CA TYR A 132 0.42 12.20 -13.71
C TYR A 132 -0.64 13.21 -14.13
N LEU A 133 -0.53 14.47 -13.68
CA LEU A 133 -1.46 15.52 -14.07
C LEU A 133 -1.36 15.83 -15.57
N GLN A 134 -0.15 16.01 -16.10
CA GLN A 134 0.09 16.25 -17.53
C GLN A 134 -0.44 15.09 -18.38
N SER A 135 -0.20 13.85 -17.97
CA SER A 135 -0.68 12.66 -18.67
C SER A 135 -2.21 12.62 -18.73
N ARG A 136 -2.91 12.99 -17.64
CA ARG A 136 -4.38 13.07 -17.63
C ARG A 136 -4.92 14.16 -18.55
N ILE A 137 -4.28 15.32 -18.60
CA ILE A 137 -4.68 16.42 -19.51
C ILE A 137 -4.52 15.97 -20.96
N LEU A 138 -3.37 15.40 -21.33
CA LEU A 138 -3.11 14.91 -22.68
C LEU A 138 -4.05 13.76 -23.07
N ALA A 139 -4.39 12.89 -22.13
CA ALA A 139 -5.38 11.82 -22.35
C ALA A 139 -6.76 12.39 -22.67
N HIS A 140 -7.18 13.42 -21.95
CA HIS A 140 -8.44 14.11 -22.21
C HIS A 140 -8.45 14.83 -23.56
N GLU A 141 -7.37 15.54 -23.91
CA GLU A 141 -7.23 16.19 -25.22
C GLU A 141 -7.29 15.19 -26.38
N ALA A 142 -6.69 14.00 -26.21
CA ALA A 142 -6.77 12.91 -27.18
C ALA A 142 -8.21 12.40 -27.35
N GLU A 143 -8.96 12.27 -26.26
CA GLU A 143 -10.37 11.93 -26.27
C GLU A 143 -11.22 12.98 -27.00
N GLU A 144 -11.08 14.26 -26.65
CA GLU A 144 -11.79 15.34 -27.33
C GLU A 144 -11.47 15.40 -28.83
N ARG A 145 -10.20 15.18 -29.19
CA ARG A 145 -9.78 15.11 -30.59
C ARG A 145 -10.47 13.98 -31.33
N ARG A 146 -10.54 12.78 -30.75
CA ARG A 146 -11.26 11.64 -31.33
C ARG A 146 -12.74 11.93 -31.50
N LEU A 147 -13.39 12.51 -30.50
CA LEU A 147 -14.81 12.87 -30.58
C LEU A 147 -15.07 13.90 -31.68
N ARG A 148 -14.19 14.92 -31.84
CA ARG A 148 -14.26 15.89 -32.94
C ARG A 148 -14.08 15.22 -34.31
N MET A 149 -13.12 14.30 -34.43
CA MET A 149 -12.91 13.54 -35.67
C MET A 149 -14.14 12.68 -36.01
N LEU A 150 -14.74 12.00 -35.04
CA LEU A 150 -15.96 11.22 -35.26
C LEU A 150 -17.15 12.08 -35.67
N ALA A 151 -17.32 13.25 -35.05
CA ALA A 151 -18.37 14.20 -35.42
C ALA A 151 -18.18 14.76 -36.85
N ALA A 152 -16.95 14.81 -37.35
CA ALA A 152 -16.67 15.17 -38.75
C ALA A 152 -16.92 14.00 -39.71
N LEU A 153 -16.75 12.75 -39.27
CA LEU A 153 -16.93 11.55 -40.10
C LEU A 153 -18.40 11.13 -40.24
N PHE A 154 -19.21 11.34 -39.21
CA PHE A 154 -20.59 10.86 -39.17
C PHE A 154 -21.56 11.98 -38.81
N PRO A 155 -22.74 12.03 -39.45
CA PRO A 155 -23.74 13.03 -39.15
C PRO A 155 -24.26 12.88 -37.72
N ALA A 156 -24.68 13.99 -37.10
CA ALA A 156 -25.28 13.94 -35.78
C ALA A 156 -26.60 13.14 -35.81
N LEU A 157 -26.75 12.23 -34.85
CA LEU A 157 -27.99 11.49 -34.61
C LEU A 157 -28.78 12.14 -33.47
N ASP A 158 -30.09 11.91 -33.41
CA ASP A 158 -30.90 12.37 -32.29
C ASP A 158 -30.56 11.61 -31.00
N PRO A 159 -30.52 12.31 -29.84
CA PRO A 159 -30.25 11.66 -28.57
C PRO A 159 -31.41 10.78 -28.12
N ILE A 160 -31.07 9.62 -27.55
CA ILE A 160 -32.04 8.72 -26.94
C ILE A 160 -32.10 9.04 -25.44
N THR A 161 -33.22 9.61 -25.01
CA THR A 161 -33.38 10.13 -23.65
C THR A 161 -33.77 9.05 -22.62
N ALA A 162 -34.19 7.87 -23.06
CA ALA A 162 -34.85 6.86 -22.23
C ALA A 162 -34.15 5.49 -22.26
N SER A 163 -32.85 5.44 -22.03
CA SER A 163 -32.12 4.18 -21.85
C SER A 163 -31.69 4.02 -20.40
N GLN A 164 -31.94 2.84 -19.84
CA GLN A 164 -31.57 2.48 -18.47
C GLN A 164 -30.81 1.15 -18.47
N PRO A 165 -29.82 0.98 -17.58
CA PRO A 165 -29.13 -0.30 -17.42
C PRO A 165 -30.10 -1.42 -17.04
N VAL A 166 -29.90 -2.60 -17.60
CA VAL A 166 -30.56 -3.84 -17.23
C VAL A 166 -29.64 -4.66 -16.33
N ARG A 167 -30.21 -5.32 -15.32
CA ARG A 167 -29.47 -6.27 -14.50
C ARG A 167 -29.47 -7.65 -15.14
N LEU A 168 -28.30 -8.16 -15.48
CA LEU A 168 -28.11 -9.49 -16.06
C LEU A 168 -27.16 -10.29 -15.15
N ALA A 169 -27.68 -11.32 -14.49
CA ALA A 169 -26.88 -12.18 -13.62
C ALA A 169 -25.97 -13.11 -14.44
N GLN A 170 -26.44 -13.55 -15.60
CA GLN A 170 -25.72 -14.43 -16.52
C GLN A 170 -25.76 -13.82 -17.92
N PRO A 171 -24.92 -12.81 -18.20
CA PRO A 171 -24.92 -12.07 -19.46
C PRO A 171 -24.67 -13.00 -20.67
N TYR A 172 -23.87 -14.04 -20.51
CA TYR A 172 -23.57 -15.01 -21.57
C TYR A 172 -24.77 -15.89 -21.97
N LEU A 173 -25.82 -15.98 -21.14
CA LEU A 173 -27.05 -16.71 -21.49
C LEU A 173 -28.13 -15.82 -22.09
N ILE A 174 -27.90 -14.50 -22.22
CA ILE A 174 -28.94 -13.56 -22.61
C ILE A 174 -29.56 -13.92 -23.96
N GLN A 175 -28.75 -14.36 -24.94
CA GLN A 175 -29.23 -14.71 -26.27
C GLN A 175 -30.22 -15.87 -26.26
N SER A 176 -30.03 -16.84 -25.35
CA SER A 176 -30.98 -17.95 -25.16
C SER A 176 -32.25 -17.54 -24.42
N SER A 177 -32.18 -16.46 -23.62
CA SER A 177 -33.29 -15.92 -22.83
C SER A 177 -34.17 -14.93 -23.61
N LEU A 178 -33.69 -14.44 -24.76
CA LEU A 178 -34.45 -13.52 -25.61
C LEU A 178 -35.50 -14.25 -26.46
N ALA A 179 -36.51 -13.49 -26.91
CA ALA A 179 -37.52 -13.99 -27.82
C ALA A 179 -36.87 -14.50 -29.14
N PRO A 180 -37.47 -15.51 -29.83
CA PRO A 180 -36.88 -16.13 -31.01
C PRO A 180 -36.49 -15.14 -32.12
N GLU A 181 -37.25 -14.05 -32.26
CA GLU A 181 -37.02 -12.97 -33.24
C GLU A 181 -35.67 -12.25 -33.07
N PHE A 182 -35.05 -12.30 -31.89
CA PHE A 182 -33.75 -11.67 -31.62
C PHE A 182 -32.57 -12.64 -31.65
N ARG A 183 -32.80 -13.94 -31.94
CA ARG A 183 -31.73 -14.95 -31.90
C ARG A 183 -30.68 -14.75 -32.98
N ASP A 184 -31.09 -14.21 -34.12
CA ASP A 184 -30.24 -13.96 -35.28
C ASP A 184 -29.39 -12.69 -35.14
N PHE A 185 -29.60 -11.90 -34.06
CA PHE A 185 -28.83 -10.69 -33.84
C PHE A 185 -27.43 -11.00 -33.35
N HIS A 186 -26.44 -10.28 -33.88
CA HIS A 186 -25.07 -10.31 -33.37
C HIS A 186 -24.97 -9.46 -32.10
N LEU A 187 -25.15 -10.07 -30.94
CA LEU A 187 -25.05 -9.38 -29.65
C LEU A 187 -23.60 -9.40 -29.14
N TYR A 188 -23.00 -8.22 -28.94
CA TYR A 188 -21.70 -8.09 -28.30
C TYR A 188 -21.83 -7.50 -26.90
N LEU A 189 -21.49 -8.33 -25.91
CA LEU A 189 -21.46 -7.94 -24.50
C LEU A 189 -20.03 -7.60 -24.10
N VAL A 190 -19.76 -6.32 -23.84
CA VAL A 190 -18.43 -5.82 -23.48
C VAL A 190 -18.38 -5.49 -22.00
N PRO A 191 -17.73 -6.33 -21.17
CA PRO A 191 -17.51 -6.01 -19.77
C PRO A 191 -16.52 -4.86 -19.59
N ARG A 192 -16.58 -4.24 -18.41
CA ARG A 192 -15.80 -3.06 -18.07
C ARG A 192 -14.32 -3.40 -17.84
N PRO A 193 -13.41 -2.39 -17.86
CA PRO A 193 -12.09 -2.56 -17.30
C PRO A 193 -12.17 -3.10 -15.86
N PRO A 194 -11.33 -4.08 -15.50
CA PRO A 194 -10.07 -4.44 -16.18
C PRO A 194 -10.19 -5.55 -17.24
N SER A 195 -11.38 -6.12 -17.45
CA SER A 195 -11.54 -7.27 -18.36
C SER A 195 -11.28 -6.91 -19.82
N TYR A 196 -11.65 -5.69 -20.23
CA TYR A 196 -11.36 -5.13 -21.55
C TYR A 196 -10.90 -3.68 -21.46
N LEU A 197 -10.40 -3.18 -22.59
CA LEU A 197 -10.12 -1.76 -22.74
C LEU A 197 -11.42 -0.95 -22.89
N PRO A 198 -11.39 0.36 -22.60
CA PRO A 198 -12.60 1.18 -22.60
C PRO A 198 -13.29 1.24 -23.96
N VAL A 199 -14.63 1.18 -23.90
CA VAL A 199 -15.54 1.61 -24.96
C VAL A 199 -16.02 3.02 -24.63
N ARG A 200 -16.06 3.90 -25.63
CA ARG A 200 -16.38 5.31 -25.47
C ARG A 200 -17.51 5.69 -26.41
N VAL A 201 -18.70 5.74 -25.83
CA VAL A 201 -19.95 6.18 -26.48
C VAL A 201 -20.63 7.14 -25.52
N THR A 202 -20.90 8.37 -25.96
CA THR A 202 -21.36 9.46 -25.09
C THR A 202 -22.79 9.26 -24.59
N ALA A 203 -23.65 8.67 -25.42
CA ALA A 203 -25.01 8.29 -25.08
C ALA A 203 -25.51 7.16 -25.99
N PRO A 204 -26.53 6.40 -25.57
CA PRO A 204 -27.18 5.42 -26.44
C PRO A 204 -27.68 6.05 -27.74
N GLY A 205 -27.51 5.34 -28.85
CA GLY A 205 -27.82 5.81 -30.20
C GLY A 205 -26.78 6.78 -30.78
N LYS A 206 -25.66 7.06 -30.09
CA LYS A 206 -24.60 7.92 -30.62
C LYS A 206 -23.44 7.13 -31.20
N HIS A 207 -22.72 7.75 -32.13
CA HIS A 207 -21.42 7.27 -32.58
C HIS A 207 -20.41 7.26 -31.43
N GLY A 208 -19.37 6.46 -31.57
CA GLY A 208 -18.29 6.39 -30.60
C GLY A 208 -17.09 5.63 -31.14
N TYR A 209 -16.30 5.07 -30.23
CA TYR A 209 -15.15 4.25 -30.55
C TYR A 209 -14.83 3.29 -29.41
N TRP A 210 -13.99 2.31 -29.71
CA TRP A 210 -13.46 1.38 -28.72
C TRP A 210 -12.03 0.98 -29.08
N PHE A 211 -11.31 0.51 -28.07
CA PHE A 211 -9.92 0.09 -28.23
C PHE A 211 -9.81 -1.43 -28.22
N TYR A 212 -9.15 -1.97 -29.24
CA TYR A 212 -8.79 -3.38 -29.33
C TYR A 212 -9.91 -4.34 -28.88
N PRO A 213 -11.03 -4.40 -29.62
CA PRO A 213 -12.10 -5.33 -29.31
C PRO A 213 -11.55 -6.77 -29.28
N PRO A 214 -12.05 -7.64 -28.39
CA PRO A 214 -11.58 -9.03 -28.31
C PRO A 214 -11.95 -9.88 -29.52
N TRP A 215 -12.87 -9.41 -30.35
CA TRP A 215 -13.34 -10.11 -31.55
C TRP A 215 -12.85 -9.42 -32.81
N VAL A 216 -12.52 -10.22 -33.82
CA VAL A 216 -12.30 -9.73 -35.17
C VAL A 216 -13.66 -9.57 -35.82
N LEU A 217 -14.12 -8.33 -35.99
CA LEU A 217 -15.38 -8.06 -36.65
C LEU A 217 -15.20 -8.01 -38.17
N PRO A 218 -16.01 -8.74 -38.94
CA PRO A 218 -16.07 -8.55 -40.38
C PRO A 218 -16.41 -7.10 -40.74
N PRO A 219 -15.77 -6.52 -41.77
CA PRO A 219 -16.11 -5.18 -42.22
C PRO A 219 -17.58 -5.09 -42.62
N GLY A 220 -18.27 -4.05 -42.16
CA GLY A 220 -19.68 -3.81 -42.50
C GLY A 220 -20.69 -4.67 -41.73
N LEU A 221 -20.25 -5.56 -40.84
CA LEU A 221 -21.17 -6.32 -39.99
C LEU A 221 -21.93 -5.37 -39.05
N GLU A 222 -23.26 -5.44 -39.09
CA GLU A 222 -24.12 -4.80 -38.10
C GLU A 222 -24.24 -5.67 -36.86
N PHE A 223 -24.13 -5.04 -35.70
CA PHE A 223 -24.21 -5.73 -34.43
C PHE A 223 -24.80 -4.85 -33.32
N GLU A 224 -25.35 -5.49 -32.30
CA GLU A 224 -25.94 -4.84 -31.14
C GLU A 224 -24.92 -4.76 -30.01
N LEU A 225 -24.66 -3.55 -29.53
CA LEU A 225 -23.63 -3.30 -28.52
C LEU A 225 -24.25 -3.11 -27.13
N ILE A 226 -23.83 -3.95 -26.19
CA ILE A 226 -24.27 -3.93 -24.80
C ILE A 226 -23.01 -3.86 -23.93
N VAL A 227 -22.90 -2.83 -23.08
CA VAL A 227 -21.70 -2.59 -22.27
C VAL A 227 -22.00 -2.68 -20.79
N GLU A 228 -21.07 -3.24 -20.02
CA GLU A 228 -21.18 -3.25 -18.57
C GLU A 228 -20.85 -1.87 -18.00
N VAL A 229 -21.80 -1.28 -17.26
CA VAL A 229 -21.63 0.03 -16.60
C VAL A 229 -21.22 -0.15 -15.14
N ARG A 230 -21.79 -1.15 -14.47
CA ARG A 230 -21.45 -1.59 -13.12
C ARG A 230 -21.56 -3.10 -13.06
N GLU A 231 -21.08 -3.70 -11.97
CA GLU A 231 -21.15 -5.14 -11.77
C GLU A 231 -22.61 -5.63 -11.96
N MET A 232 -22.80 -6.54 -12.91
CA MET A 232 -24.09 -7.09 -13.35
C MET A 232 -25.09 -6.08 -13.97
N GLU A 233 -24.71 -4.82 -14.17
CA GLU A 233 -25.55 -3.80 -14.80
C GLU A 233 -25.03 -3.46 -16.19
N TRP A 234 -25.86 -3.76 -17.18
CA TRP A 234 -25.54 -3.72 -18.60
C TRP A 234 -26.39 -2.67 -19.31
N LEU A 235 -25.77 -1.82 -20.12
CA LEU A 235 -26.44 -0.77 -20.88
C LEU A 235 -26.40 -1.12 -22.36
N TYR A 236 -27.58 -1.20 -22.97
CA TYR A 236 -27.71 -1.30 -24.41
C TYR A 236 -27.44 0.07 -25.05
N LEU A 237 -26.43 0.12 -25.91
CA LEU A 237 -26.00 1.36 -26.56
C LEU A 237 -26.66 1.56 -27.93
N GLY A 238 -27.03 0.49 -28.63
CA GLY A 238 -27.62 0.55 -29.97
C GLY A 238 -27.00 -0.45 -30.93
N ARG A 239 -27.35 -0.30 -32.22
CA ARG A 239 -26.82 -1.06 -33.35
C ARG A 239 -25.68 -0.30 -34.00
N TYR A 240 -24.58 -0.98 -34.26
CA TYR A 240 -23.34 -0.39 -34.75
C TYR A 240 -22.74 -1.17 -35.93
N ILE A 241 -21.99 -0.44 -36.74
CA ILE A 241 -20.97 -0.98 -37.63
C ILE A 241 -19.62 -0.46 -37.14
N SER A 242 -18.60 -1.32 -37.14
CA SER A 242 -17.25 -0.94 -36.75
C SER A 242 -16.26 -0.98 -37.91
N ALA A 243 -15.31 -0.05 -37.90
CA ALA A 243 -14.20 0.02 -38.84
C ALA A 243 -12.97 0.58 -38.13
N VAL A 244 -11.78 0.29 -38.66
CA VAL A 244 -10.51 0.86 -38.16
C VAL A 244 -10.61 2.38 -38.15
N PHE A 245 -10.21 3.01 -37.03
CA PHE A 245 -10.23 4.46 -36.89
C PHE A 245 -8.82 5.03 -37.02
N GLU A 246 -8.41 5.25 -38.26
CA GLU A 246 -7.08 5.76 -38.59
C GLU A 246 -6.80 7.11 -37.91
N GLY A 247 -5.64 7.22 -37.26
CA GLY A 247 -5.26 8.41 -36.49
C GLY A 247 -5.96 8.53 -35.13
N GLY A 248 -6.93 7.65 -34.85
CA GLY A 248 -7.64 7.54 -33.59
C GLY A 248 -6.98 6.60 -32.58
N GLU A 249 -5.78 6.08 -32.85
CA GLU A 249 -5.09 5.14 -31.97
C GLU A 249 -4.88 5.76 -30.59
N MET A 250 -4.86 4.89 -29.57
CA MET A 250 -4.65 5.30 -28.19
C MET A 250 -3.29 5.99 -28.05
N LYS A 251 -3.28 7.15 -27.39
CA LYS A 251 -2.04 7.86 -27.11
C LYS A 251 -1.35 7.29 -25.87
N LEU A 252 -0.03 7.45 -25.80
CA LEU A 252 0.77 6.95 -24.68
C LEU A 252 0.28 7.50 -23.33
N SER A 253 -0.11 8.78 -23.29
CA SER A 253 -0.69 9.41 -22.09
C SER A 253 -1.93 8.69 -21.55
N GLU A 254 -2.77 8.17 -22.44
CA GLU A 254 -3.95 7.39 -22.07
C GLU A 254 -3.56 6.00 -21.57
N TRP A 255 -2.64 5.34 -22.29
CA TRP A 255 -2.14 4.03 -21.88
C TRP A 255 -1.55 4.06 -20.47
N LEU A 256 -0.70 5.04 -20.19
CA LEU A 256 -0.07 5.22 -18.89
C LEU A 256 -1.08 5.53 -17.78
N SER A 257 -2.25 6.08 -18.12
CA SER A 257 -3.31 6.38 -17.15
C SER A 257 -4.11 5.16 -16.68
N PHE A 258 -3.99 4.02 -17.35
CA PHE A 258 -4.64 2.78 -16.90
C PHE A 258 -3.99 2.19 -15.67
N ASP A 259 -4.82 1.51 -14.87
CA ASP A 259 -4.33 0.67 -13.79
C ASP A 259 -3.57 -0.56 -14.33
N GLU A 260 -2.68 -1.08 -13.49
CA GLU A 260 -1.82 -2.21 -13.86
C GLU A 260 -2.60 -3.49 -14.17
N GLN A 261 -3.78 -3.69 -13.58
CA GLN A 261 -4.58 -4.89 -13.84
C GLN A 261 -5.17 -4.87 -15.25
N THR A 262 -5.68 -3.71 -15.70
CA THR A 262 -6.16 -3.50 -17.07
C THR A 262 -5.02 -3.70 -18.07
N LYS A 263 -3.84 -3.10 -17.84
CA LYS A 263 -2.67 -3.26 -18.71
C LYS A 263 -2.22 -4.73 -18.78
N ALA A 264 -2.10 -5.41 -17.64
CA ALA A 264 -1.65 -6.80 -17.58
C ALA A 264 -2.59 -7.74 -18.34
N LYS A 265 -3.92 -7.62 -18.15
CA LYS A 265 -4.91 -8.41 -18.90
C LYS A 265 -4.83 -8.17 -20.40
N HIS A 266 -4.68 -6.92 -20.82
CA HIS A 266 -4.50 -6.58 -22.24
C HIS A 266 -3.21 -7.20 -22.80
N CYS A 267 -2.08 -7.00 -22.14
CA CYS A 267 -0.77 -7.50 -22.61
C CYS A 267 -0.74 -9.03 -22.66
N MET A 268 -1.35 -9.71 -21.69
CA MET A 268 -1.51 -11.16 -21.70
C MET A 268 -2.31 -11.63 -22.93
N ARG A 269 -3.44 -10.97 -23.23
CA ARG A 269 -4.25 -11.30 -24.40
C ARG A 269 -3.48 -11.08 -25.71
N VAL A 270 -2.77 -9.96 -25.85
CA VAL A 270 -1.95 -9.69 -27.05
C VAL A 270 -0.83 -10.71 -27.19
N ALA A 271 -0.12 -11.02 -26.09
CA ALA A 271 0.94 -12.03 -26.09
C ALA A 271 0.41 -13.43 -26.47
N SER A 272 -0.82 -13.78 -26.08
CA SER A 272 -1.43 -15.07 -26.42
C SER A 272 -1.72 -15.26 -27.92
N GLN A 273 -1.78 -14.19 -28.70
CA GLN A 273 -2.01 -14.29 -30.16
C GLN A 273 -0.82 -14.91 -30.90
N GLY A 274 0.38 -14.80 -30.33
CA GLY A 274 1.59 -15.42 -30.88
C GLY A 274 1.84 -16.84 -30.38
N THR A 275 0.96 -17.40 -29.53
CA THR A 275 1.14 -18.71 -28.90
C THR A 275 0.11 -19.72 -29.38
N PRO A 276 0.40 -21.03 -29.34
CA PRO A 276 -0.56 -22.07 -29.69
C PRO A 276 -1.88 -21.95 -28.89
N PRO A 277 -3.03 -22.30 -29.50
CA PRO A 277 -4.32 -22.27 -28.80
C PRO A 277 -4.29 -23.09 -27.50
N GLY A 278 -4.78 -22.51 -26.41
CA GLY A 278 -4.83 -23.16 -25.09
C GLY A 278 -3.53 -23.07 -24.27
N SER A 279 -2.46 -22.48 -24.81
CA SER A 279 -1.24 -22.19 -24.05
C SER A 279 -1.28 -20.79 -23.43
N VAL A 280 -0.65 -20.64 -22.26
CA VAL A 280 -0.50 -19.35 -21.57
C VAL A 280 0.83 -18.72 -22.00
N PRO A 281 0.86 -17.45 -22.42
CA PRO A 281 2.10 -16.79 -22.81
C PRO A 281 3.05 -16.63 -21.62
N SER A 282 4.35 -16.79 -21.87
CA SER A 282 5.37 -16.66 -20.84
C SER A 282 5.39 -15.25 -20.23
N LEU A 283 5.82 -15.13 -18.97
CA LEU A 283 5.93 -13.83 -18.30
C LEU A 283 6.86 -12.87 -19.04
N ALA A 284 7.92 -13.37 -19.66
CA ALA A 284 8.84 -12.58 -20.48
C ALA A 284 8.14 -12.01 -21.73
N ALA A 285 7.29 -12.80 -22.39
CA ALA A 285 6.51 -12.32 -23.54
C ALA A 285 5.50 -11.24 -23.13
N GLN A 286 4.83 -11.43 -21.99
CA GLN A 286 3.89 -10.44 -21.45
C GLN A 286 4.61 -9.12 -21.07
N ALA A 287 5.78 -9.22 -20.43
CA ALA A 287 6.60 -8.07 -20.06
C ALA A 287 7.11 -7.31 -21.29
N GLU A 288 7.50 -8.02 -22.35
CA GLU A 288 7.95 -7.39 -23.59
C GLU A 288 6.80 -6.64 -24.30
N VAL A 289 5.61 -7.24 -24.38
CA VAL A 289 4.43 -6.54 -24.93
C VAL A 289 4.12 -5.29 -24.12
N LYS A 290 4.15 -5.39 -22.78
CA LYS A 290 3.93 -4.24 -21.89
C LYS A 290 4.96 -3.15 -22.13
N ARG A 291 6.25 -3.49 -22.18
CA ARG A 291 7.35 -2.56 -22.46
C ARG A 291 7.10 -1.79 -23.76
N LYS A 292 6.72 -2.48 -24.84
CA LYS A 292 6.46 -1.86 -26.15
C LYS A 292 5.37 -0.79 -26.10
N TYR A 293 4.28 -1.03 -25.37
CA TYR A 293 3.24 -0.01 -25.16
C TYR A 293 3.72 1.11 -24.24
N GLU A 294 4.48 0.82 -23.19
CA GLU A 294 4.96 1.82 -22.23
C GLU A 294 6.01 2.78 -22.80
N VAL A 295 6.83 2.32 -23.75
CA VAL A 295 7.80 3.19 -24.44
C VAL A 295 7.21 3.84 -25.69
N GLY A 296 5.96 3.51 -26.06
CA GLY A 296 5.30 4.03 -27.26
C GLY A 296 5.81 3.43 -28.57
N GLU A 297 6.52 2.29 -28.54
CA GLU A 297 6.87 1.53 -29.74
C GLU A 297 5.61 1.00 -30.42
N TRP A 298 4.65 0.54 -29.63
CA TRP A 298 3.33 0.10 -30.10
C TRP A 298 2.24 1.05 -29.63
N SER A 299 1.22 1.22 -30.47
CA SER A 299 -0.02 1.91 -30.14
C SER A 299 -1.17 0.92 -30.09
N VAL A 300 -2.16 1.18 -29.23
CA VAL A 300 -3.36 0.35 -29.18
C VAL A 300 -4.29 0.79 -30.32
N PRO A 301 -4.64 -0.10 -31.28
CA PRO A 301 -5.57 0.22 -32.33
C PRO A 301 -6.93 0.63 -31.79
N CYS A 302 -7.51 1.61 -32.48
CA CYS A 302 -8.82 2.16 -32.20
C CYS A 302 -9.73 1.85 -33.38
N TYR A 303 -10.99 1.57 -33.07
CA TYR A 303 -12.01 1.31 -34.08
C TYR A 303 -13.18 2.24 -33.82
N SER A 304 -13.69 2.83 -34.89
CA SER A 304 -14.86 3.68 -34.86
C SER A 304 -16.11 2.81 -34.71
N LEU A 305 -17.11 3.37 -34.05
CA LEU A 305 -18.42 2.78 -33.86
C LEU A 305 -19.44 3.72 -34.50
N ARG A 306 -19.86 3.39 -35.73
CA ARG A 306 -20.94 4.11 -36.41
C ARG A 306 -22.27 3.53 -35.96
N CYS A 307 -22.99 4.25 -35.10
CA CYS A 307 -24.38 3.94 -34.80
C CYS A 307 -25.21 3.96 -36.09
N VAL A 308 -25.96 2.89 -36.34
CA VAL A 308 -26.91 2.77 -37.46
C VAL A 308 -28.36 2.80 -36.98
N GLY A 309 -28.60 2.63 -35.67
CA GLY A 309 -29.93 2.69 -35.09
C GLY A 309 -29.97 2.24 -33.64
N TYR A 310 -31.15 2.24 -33.06
CA TYR A 310 -31.41 1.75 -31.72
C TYR A 310 -32.72 0.97 -31.71
N ASP A 311 -32.63 -0.31 -31.36
CA ASP A 311 -33.77 -1.20 -31.38
C ASP A 311 -34.51 -1.18 -30.02
N VAL A 312 -35.67 -0.51 -30.01
CA VAL A 312 -36.51 -0.37 -28.81
C VAL A 312 -37.14 -1.72 -28.42
N ALA A 313 -37.41 -2.60 -29.39
CA ALA A 313 -37.98 -3.91 -29.11
C ALA A 313 -36.95 -4.81 -28.42
N LEU A 314 -35.72 -4.83 -28.94
CA LEU A 314 -34.60 -5.52 -28.29
C LEU A 314 -34.33 -4.96 -26.89
N PHE A 315 -34.31 -3.64 -26.74
CA PHE A 315 -34.16 -3.00 -25.42
C PHE A 315 -35.19 -3.52 -24.41
N ARG A 316 -36.46 -3.57 -24.79
CA ARG A 316 -37.54 -4.10 -23.93
C ARG A 316 -37.35 -5.60 -23.64
N ALA A 317 -36.95 -6.37 -24.64
CA ALA A 317 -36.70 -7.80 -24.51
C ALA A 317 -35.52 -8.08 -23.54
N LEU A 318 -34.45 -7.29 -23.60
CA LEU A 318 -33.33 -7.38 -22.66
C LEU A 318 -33.79 -7.14 -21.21
N HIS A 319 -34.61 -6.11 -20.98
CA HIS A 319 -35.17 -5.82 -19.66
C HIS A 319 -36.09 -6.94 -19.16
N ALA A 320 -36.94 -7.50 -20.03
CA ALA A 320 -37.79 -8.63 -19.68
C ALA A 320 -36.96 -9.89 -19.32
N ALA A 321 -35.92 -10.19 -20.11
CA ALA A 321 -35.02 -11.31 -19.85
C ALA A 321 -34.23 -11.13 -18.55
N GLY A 322 -33.73 -9.91 -18.28
CA GLY A 322 -33.06 -9.59 -17.02
C GLY A 322 -33.97 -9.77 -15.80
N ALA A 323 -35.23 -9.34 -15.90
CA ALA A 323 -36.23 -9.56 -14.85
C ALA A 323 -36.50 -11.05 -14.60
N ALA A 324 -36.60 -11.86 -15.67
CA ALA A 324 -36.78 -13.30 -15.56
C ALA A 324 -35.58 -14.00 -14.89
N GLN A 325 -34.35 -13.65 -15.27
CA GLN A 325 -33.13 -14.17 -14.61
C GLN A 325 -33.08 -13.81 -13.12
N GLY A 326 -33.55 -12.62 -12.76
CA GLY A 326 -33.63 -12.17 -11.37
C GLY A 326 -34.62 -12.94 -10.51
N GLN A 327 -35.72 -13.43 -11.09
CA GLN A 327 -36.72 -14.25 -10.38
C GLN A 327 -36.23 -15.68 -10.16
N VAL A 328 -35.54 -16.28 -11.14
CA VAL A 328 -34.95 -17.63 -11.02
C VAL A 328 -33.94 -17.68 -9.88
N LYS A 329 -33.12 -16.63 -9.71
CA LYS A 329 -32.14 -16.56 -8.61
C LYS A 329 -32.82 -16.54 -7.22
N ARG A 330 -33.87 -15.74 -7.04
CA ARG A 330 -34.61 -15.70 -5.76
C ARG A 330 -35.30 -17.01 -5.43
N GLY A 331 -35.87 -17.68 -6.43
CA GLY A 331 -36.51 -18.98 -6.23
C GLY A 331 -35.50 -20.08 -5.85
N LEU A 332 -34.25 -19.98 -6.33
CA LEU A 332 -33.19 -20.89 -5.93
C LEU A 332 -32.71 -20.61 -4.50
N ASP A 333 -32.50 -19.32 -4.15
CA ASP A 333 -32.05 -18.90 -2.83
C ASP A 333 -33.09 -19.28 -1.73
N ASP A 334 -34.39 -19.10 -1.99
CA ASP A 334 -35.49 -19.51 -1.11
C ASP A 334 -35.58 -21.05 -0.91
N MET A 335 -35.22 -21.84 -1.93
CA MET A 335 -35.18 -23.31 -1.78
C MET A 335 -33.97 -23.79 -0.97
N THR A 336 -32.87 -23.05 -0.96
CA THR A 336 -31.71 -23.33 -0.11
C THR A 336 -31.90 -22.89 1.34
N GLU A 337 -32.67 -21.83 1.62
CA GLU A 337 -32.98 -21.40 2.99
C GLU A 337 -34.19 -22.15 3.60
N GLY A 338 -35.12 -22.68 2.79
CA GLY A 338 -36.30 -23.42 3.27
C GLY A 338 -36.06 -24.87 3.74
N GLY A 339 -34.83 -25.39 3.64
CA GLY A 339 -34.49 -26.79 4.00
C GLY A 339 -33.99 -27.01 5.42
N GLY A 340 -33.79 -25.95 6.22
CA GLY A 340 -33.01 -26.01 7.46
C GLY A 340 -33.77 -25.97 8.79
N GLU A 341 -35.07 -25.64 8.83
CA GLU A 341 -35.75 -25.37 10.10
C GLU A 341 -37.13 -26.03 10.19
N ARG A 342 -37.14 -27.35 10.32
CA ARG A 342 -38.36 -28.06 10.74
C ARG A 342 -38.07 -29.18 11.73
N ALA A 343 -37.26 -28.89 12.74
CA ALA A 343 -37.18 -29.72 13.94
C ALA A 343 -36.65 -28.90 15.13
N THR A 344 -37.53 -28.13 15.79
CA THR A 344 -37.73 -28.16 17.25
C THR A 344 -38.66 -27.03 17.72
N ARG A 345 -39.73 -27.42 18.42
CA ARG A 345 -40.37 -26.80 19.61
C ARG A 345 -40.59 -25.27 19.58
N SER A 346 -41.84 -24.80 19.44
CA SER A 346 -42.86 -24.72 20.50
C SER A 346 -42.48 -23.81 21.68
N GLU A 347 -43.33 -22.79 21.89
CA GLU A 347 -43.50 -21.94 23.09
C GLU A 347 -42.56 -20.74 23.27
N ALA A 348 -43.03 -19.55 22.87
CA ALA A 348 -43.29 -18.46 23.82
C ALA A 348 -44.17 -17.38 23.18
N VAL A 349 -45.16 -16.98 23.95
CA VAL A 349 -46.29 -16.12 23.63
C VAL A 349 -46.02 -14.70 24.17
N VAL A 350 -46.38 -13.68 23.37
CA VAL A 350 -46.77 -12.31 23.77
C VAL A 350 -45.67 -11.36 24.29
N THR A 351 -45.41 -10.30 23.53
CA THR A 351 -45.85 -8.93 23.89
C THR A 351 -45.73 -7.96 22.72
N ARG A 352 -46.64 -7.00 22.76
CA ARG A 352 -47.00 -5.97 21.77
C ARG A 352 -46.23 -4.69 22.14
N SER A 353 -45.73 -3.93 21.17
CA SER A 353 -45.98 -2.48 21.01
C SER A 353 -44.85 -1.72 20.28
N THR A 354 -45.35 -0.80 19.46
CA THR A 354 -44.80 0.34 18.73
C THR A 354 -43.61 1.09 19.34
N SER A 355 -42.67 1.53 18.48
CA SER A 355 -42.00 2.85 18.42
C SER A 355 -41.05 2.83 17.20
N LYS A 356 -41.26 3.59 16.13
CA LYS A 356 -40.80 4.99 15.89
C LYS A 356 -39.30 5.23 16.09
N GLU A 357 -38.71 5.80 15.04
CA GLU A 357 -37.50 6.64 15.00
C GLU A 357 -36.14 6.00 15.29
N ALA A 358 -35.35 5.83 14.21
CA ALA A 358 -33.89 5.99 14.28
C ALA A 358 -33.41 6.60 12.95
N LEU A 359 -33.44 7.93 12.91
CA LEU A 359 -32.70 8.75 11.97
C LEU A 359 -31.20 8.65 12.31
N ARG A 360 -30.38 8.56 11.25
CA ARG A 360 -29.03 9.16 11.14
C ARG A 360 -28.13 9.12 12.37
N GLU A 361 -27.15 8.21 12.33
CA GLU A 361 -25.81 8.51 12.83
C GLU A 361 -24.76 8.04 11.82
N SER A 362 -24.16 9.00 11.12
CA SER A 362 -22.91 8.81 10.41
C SER A 362 -22.19 10.15 10.31
N ARG A 363 -21.07 10.19 11.03
CA ARG A 363 -19.89 11.05 10.82
C ARG A 363 -19.97 12.48 11.36
N SER A 364 -19.80 12.55 12.68
CA SER A 364 -18.99 13.61 13.31
C SER A 364 -17.50 13.31 13.07
N ASN A 365 -16.80 14.26 12.44
CA ASN A 365 -15.41 14.65 12.74
C ASN A 365 -15.00 15.75 11.73
N LYS A 366 -15.43 16.97 12.04
CA LYS A 366 -14.85 18.23 11.57
C LYS A 366 -14.51 19.06 12.82
N GLU A 367 -13.50 19.91 12.69
CA GLU A 367 -12.86 20.78 13.71
C GLU A 367 -11.76 20.03 14.49
N ASN A 368 -10.50 20.46 14.55
CA ASN A 368 -9.83 21.76 14.41
C ASN A 368 -8.46 21.54 13.72
N VAL A 369 -7.81 22.47 13.02
CA VAL A 369 -7.22 23.70 13.56
C VAL A 369 -6.97 24.69 12.41
N ALA A 370 -7.49 25.90 12.59
CA ALA A 370 -7.12 27.10 11.87
C ALA A 370 -5.76 27.64 12.37
N GLY A 371 -4.91 28.14 11.47
CA GLY A 371 -3.77 28.95 11.87
C GLY A 371 -2.87 29.41 10.72
N ARG A 372 -3.06 30.68 10.30
CA ARG A 372 -2.11 31.57 9.56
C ARG A 372 -1.89 31.24 8.06
N LEU A 373 -1.70 32.17 7.13
CA LEU A 373 -1.56 33.64 7.11
C LEU A 373 -1.93 34.08 5.67
N LYS A 374 -2.90 34.98 5.49
CA LYS A 374 -3.20 35.58 4.17
C LYS A 374 -2.12 36.62 3.85
N LYS A 375 -1.13 36.28 3.01
CA LYS A 375 -0.28 37.28 2.35
C LYS A 375 -1.01 37.75 1.08
N LYS A 376 -1.37 39.04 1.05
CA LYS A 376 -1.76 39.75 -0.17
C LYS A 376 -0.53 39.79 -1.09
N VAL A 377 -0.60 39.08 -2.21
CA VAL A 377 0.32 39.30 -3.34
C VAL A 377 -0.20 40.49 -4.12
N LYS A 378 0.54 41.60 -4.06
CA LYS A 378 0.33 42.78 -4.90
C LYS A 378 0.94 42.44 -6.26
N MET A 379 0.11 42.26 -7.29
CA MET A 379 0.60 42.17 -8.65
C MET A 379 1.02 43.56 -9.12
N GLU A 380 2.29 43.74 -9.43
CA GLU A 380 2.75 44.84 -10.29
C GLU A 380 2.57 44.44 -11.76
N PRO A 381 2.14 45.37 -12.63
CA PRO A 381 2.06 45.13 -14.06
C PRO A 381 3.47 45.17 -14.68
N TYR A 382 3.76 44.17 -15.50
CA TYR A 382 4.96 44.15 -16.35
C TYR A 382 4.91 45.31 -17.34
N ALA A 383 5.92 46.15 -17.27
CA ALA A 383 6.24 47.14 -18.29
C ALA A 383 6.64 46.43 -19.59
N VAL A 384 6.01 46.83 -20.69
CA VAL A 384 6.49 46.60 -22.04
C VAL A 384 7.65 47.57 -22.29
N SER A 385 8.75 47.10 -22.88
CA SER A 385 9.85 47.92 -23.40
C SER A 385 10.60 47.12 -24.45
N PRO A 386 11.32 47.79 -25.36
CA PRO A 386 10.83 48.69 -26.41
C PRO A 386 10.73 47.99 -27.77
#